data_AF-A0A847GWU6-F1
#
_entry.id   AF-A0A847GWU6-F1
#
_cell.length_a   1.000
_cell.length_b   1.000
_cell.length_c   1.000
_cell.angle_alpha   90.00
_cell.angle_beta   90.00
_cell.angle_gamma   90.00
#
_symmetry.space_group_name_H-M   'P 1'
#
loop_
_entity.id
_entity.type
_entity.pdbx_description
1 polymer ?
#
loop_
_entity_poly.entity_id
_entity_poly.type
_entity_poly.pdbx_seq_one_letter_code
_entity_poly.pdbx_strand_id
1 'polypeptide(L)' 'MDPQTAWEDLLEALGERDWDRVEDLAEGLLHWLQADGFPPRAVTGSDLGADWDREIALAGCRTALVQAREGVAHVP' A
#
# COMPACT_ATOMS: atom_id res chain seq x y z
N MET A 1 4.12 -7.06 11.41
CA MET A 1 3.13 -6.14 10.84
C MET A 1 1.88 -6.95 10.55
N ASP A 2 0.70 -6.41 10.80
CA ASP A 2 -0.52 -6.97 10.23
C ASP A 2 -0.69 -6.38 8.81
N PRO A 3 -0.53 -7.18 7.73
CA PRO A 3 -0.53 -6.65 6.38
C PRO A 3 -1.92 -6.11 5.99
N GLN A 4 -2.99 -6.69 6.53
CA GLN A 4 -4.36 -6.32 6.22
C GLN A 4 -4.67 -4.93 6.79
N THR A 5 -4.37 -4.70 8.06
CA THR A 5 -4.50 -3.37 8.69
C THR A 5 -3.61 -2.33 7.98
N ALA A 6 -2.35 -2.67 7.69
CA ALA A 6 -1.45 -1.73 6.99
C ALA A 6 -1.96 -1.35 5.59
N TRP A 7 -2.61 -2.29 4.88
CA TRP A 7 -3.23 -2.02 3.59
C TRP A 7 -4.47 -1.12 3.70
N GLU A 8 -5.34 -1.37 4.68
CA GLU A 8 -6.51 -0.53 4.93
C GLU A 8 -6.11 0.90 5.34
N ASP A 9 -5.13 1.02 6.24
CA ASP A 9 -4.56 2.31 6.65
C ASP A 9 -3.93 3.05 5.46
N LEU A 10 -3.25 2.34 4.54
CA LEU A 10 -2.67 2.95 3.34
C LEU A 10 -3.75 3.54 2.42
N LEU A 11 -4.84 2.79 2.21
CA LEU A 11 -5.97 3.24 1.39
C LEU A 11 -6.71 4.44 2.02
N GLU A 12 -6.85 4.44 3.34
CA GLU A 12 -7.38 5.57 4.11
C GLU A 12 -6.50 6.82 3.92
N ALA A 13 -5.19 6.71 4.17
CA ALA A 13 -4.24 7.81 4.04
C ALA A 13 -4.21 8.39 2.62
N LEU A 14 -4.32 7.54 1.58
CA LEU A 14 -4.47 7.98 0.19
C LEU A 14 -5.74 8.82 -0.02
N GLY A 15 -6.87 8.42 0.59
CA GLY A 15 -8.12 9.16 0.55
C GLY A 15 -8.02 10.53 1.24
N GLU A 16 -7.28 10.60 2.34
CA GLU A 16 -7.04 11.83 3.10
C GLU A 16 -5.93 12.72 2.51
N ARG A 17 -5.16 12.20 1.54
CA ARG A 17 -3.94 12.84 0.99
C ARG A 17 -2.88 13.12 2.06
N ASP A 18 -2.83 12.28 3.08
CA ASP A 18 -1.78 12.30 4.10
C ASP A 18 -0.52 11.65 3.52
N TRP A 19 0.25 12.42 2.74
CA TRP A 19 1.37 11.88 1.96
C TRP A 19 2.50 11.30 2.82
N ASP A 20 2.69 11.81 4.04
CA ASP A 20 3.67 11.28 4.99
C ASP A 20 3.27 9.89 5.45
N ARG A 21 2.00 9.72 5.87
CA ARG A 21 1.44 8.42 6.26
C ARG A 21 1.38 7.45 5.07
N VAL A 22 1.06 7.93 3.86
CA VAL A 22 1.11 7.11 2.64
C VAL A 22 2.51 6.58 2.37
N GLU A 23 3.55 7.41 2.52
CA GLU A 23 4.93 6.98 2.30
C GLU A 23 5.33 5.89 3.32
N ASP A 24 5.16 6.14 4.62
CA ASP A 24 5.53 5.18 5.68
C ASP A 24 4.84 3.82 5.51
N LEU A 25 3.52 3.83 5.32
CA LEU A 25 2.74 2.60 5.17
C LEU A 25 3.10 1.84 3.90
N ALA A 26 3.27 2.55 2.77
CA ALA A 26 3.60 1.92 1.50
C ALA A 26 5.02 1.35 1.50
N GLU A 27 6.01 2.02 2.13
CA GLU A 27 7.36 1.48 2.28
C GLU A 27 7.38 0.24 3.19
N GLY A 28 6.70 0.32 4.34
CA GLY A 28 6.62 -0.77 5.29
C GLY A 28 5.95 -2.02 4.70
N LEU A 29 4.82 -1.84 4.01
CA LEU A 29 4.09 -2.95 3.39
C LEU A 29 4.83 -3.51 2.17
N LEU A 30 5.47 -2.66 1.36
CA LEU A 30 6.30 -3.11 0.23
C LEU A 30 7.47 -3.98 0.72
N HIS A 31 8.18 -3.54 1.76
CA HIS A 31 9.27 -4.31 2.36
C HIS A 31 8.76 -5.66 2.88
N TRP A 32 7.64 -5.67 3.61
CA TRP A 32 7.02 -6.91 4.09
C TRP A 32 6.71 -7.89 2.96
N LEU A 33 6.09 -7.42 1.87
CA LEU A 33 5.75 -8.25 0.71
C LEU A 33 7.00 -8.76 -0.03
N GLN A 34 8.04 -7.94 -0.15
CA GLN A 34 9.31 -8.33 -0.77
C GLN A 34 10.11 -9.34 0.07
N ALA A 35 9.91 -9.35 1.38
CA ALA A 35 10.48 -10.34 2.31
C ALA A 35 9.68 -11.66 2.35
N ASP A 36 8.87 -11.93 1.32
CA ASP A 36 7.97 -13.09 1.22
C ASP A 36 6.87 -13.14 2.31
N GLY A 37 6.59 -12.01 2.97
CA GLY A 37 5.50 -11.90 3.93
C GLY A 37 4.13 -12.19 3.28
N PHE A 38 3.17 -12.63 4.10
CA PHE A 38 1.81 -12.92 3.62
C PHE A 38 1.12 -11.62 3.14
N PRO A 39 0.40 -11.64 2.01
CA PRO A 39 -0.23 -10.45 1.44
C PRO A 39 -1.55 -10.07 2.16
N PRO A 40 -1.94 -8.79 2.15
CA PRO A 40 -3.30 -8.39 2.50
C PRO A 40 -4.31 -8.86 1.45
N ARG A 41 -5.60 -8.87 1.77
CA ARG A 41 -6.64 -8.97 0.74
C ARG A 41 -6.74 -7.64 0.01
N ALA A 42 -6.09 -7.56 -1.16
CA ALA A 42 -6.03 -6.36 -1.97
C ALA A 42 -7.25 -6.23 -2.90
N VAL A 43 -7.88 -7.35 -3.26
CA VAL A 43 -9.09 -7.37 -4.08
C VAL A 43 -10.34 -7.50 -3.22
N THR A 44 -11.21 -6.49 -3.28
CA THR A 44 -12.52 -6.53 -2.61
C THR A 44 -13.59 -7.12 -3.53
N GLY A 45 -14.50 -7.94 -2.99
CA GLY A 45 -15.67 -8.43 -3.72
C GLY A 45 -15.42 -9.66 -4.60
N SER A 46 -14.20 -10.16 -4.69
CA SER A 46 -13.85 -11.43 -5.33
C SER A 46 -12.64 -12.03 -4.64
N ASP A 47 -12.64 -13.35 -4.46
CA ASP A 47 -11.49 -14.08 -3.93
C ASP A 47 -10.67 -14.60 -5.11
N LEU A 48 -9.61 -13.89 -5.47
CA LEU A 48 -8.72 -14.26 -6.58
C LEU A 48 -7.51 -15.09 -6.12
N GLY A 49 -7.33 -15.22 -4.80
CA GLY A 49 -6.23 -15.94 -4.18
C GLY A 49 -5.02 -15.07 -3.87
N ALA A 50 -4.16 -15.60 -2.99
CA ALA A 50 -3.04 -14.86 -2.40
C ALA A 50 -2.01 -14.35 -3.42
N ASP A 51 -1.79 -15.06 -4.55
CA ASP A 51 -0.90 -14.59 -5.61
C ASP A 51 -1.40 -13.29 -6.26
N TRP A 52 -2.71 -13.21 -6.55
CA TRP A 52 -3.33 -11.99 -7.09
C TRP A 52 -3.29 -10.85 -6.08
N ASP A 53 -3.62 -11.16 -4.82
CA ASP A 53 -3.56 -10.21 -3.73
C ASP A 53 -2.15 -9.63 -3.53
N ARG A 54 -1.11 -10.48 -3.60
CA ARG A 54 0.29 -10.06 -3.53
C ARG A 54 0.65 -9.10 -4.65
N GLU A 55 0.36 -9.45 -5.90
CA GLU A 55 0.76 -8.63 -7.05
C GLU A 55 0.06 -7.27 -7.04
N ILE A 56 -1.22 -7.25 -6.66
CA ILE A 56 -2.00 -6.01 -6.57
C ILE A 56 -1.53 -5.15 -5.41
N ALA A 57 -1.24 -5.73 -4.24
CA ALA A 57 -0.68 -4.99 -3.11
C ALA A 57 0.71 -4.41 -3.47
N LEU A 58 1.58 -5.18 -4.14
CA LEU A 58 2.88 -4.70 -4.61
C LEU A 58 2.75 -3.52 -5.59
N ALA A 59 1.85 -3.63 -6.57
CA ALA A 59 1.59 -2.55 -7.52
C ALA A 59 1.00 -1.30 -6.82
N GLY A 60 0.07 -1.50 -5.88
CA GLY A 60 -0.52 -0.46 -5.07
C GLY A 60 0.51 0.30 -4.25
N CYS A 61 1.36 -0.40 -3.49
CA CYS A 61 2.41 0.22 -2.68
C CYS A 61 3.39 1.03 -3.55
N ARG A 62 3.84 0.48 -4.68
CA ARG A 62 4.76 1.19 -5.59
C ARG A 62 4.12 2.47 -6.15
N THR A 63 2.84 2.40 -6.52
CA THR A 63 2.12 3.55 -7.07
C THR A 63 1.87 4.62 -6.01
N ALA A 64 1.52 4.20 -4.78
CA ALA A 64 1.35 5.08 -3.63
C ALA A 64 2.65 5.84 -3.31
N LEU A 65 3.81 5.17 -3.34
CA LEU A 65 5.11 5.81 -3.11
C LEU A 65 5.46 6.86 -4.16
N VAL A 66 5.20 6.59 -5.44
CA VAL A 66 5.41 7.59 -6.49
C VAL A 66 4.53 8.81 -6.22
N GLN A 67 3.24 8.61 -5.94
CA GLN A 67 2.32 9.70 -5.65
C GLN A 67 2.69 10.50 -4.41
N ALA A 68 3.09 9.84 -3.31
CA ALA A 68 3.51 10.52 -2.09
C ALA A 68 4.73 11.41 -2.34
N ARG A 69 5.74 10.90 -3.05
CA ARG A 69 6.97 11.64 -3.36
C ARG A 69 6.72 12.83 -4.30
N GLU A 70 5.84 12.66 -5.28
CA GLU A 70 5.42 13.76 -6.17
C GLU A 70 4.50 14.77 -5.48
N GLY A 71 3.62 14.30 -4.59
CA GLY A 71 2.68 15.10 -3.80
C GLY A 71 3.39 15.97 -2.76
N VAL A 72 4.40 15.44 -2.09
CA VAL A 72 5.29 16.19 -1.20
C VAL A 72 6.02 17.32 -1.95
N ALA A 73 6.37 17.10 -3.23
CA ALA A 73 7.02 18.11 -4.05
C ALA A 73 6.10 19.29 -4.44
N HIS A 74 4.79 19.18 -4.24
CA HIS A 74 3.77 20.19 -4.60
C HIS A 74 3.04 20.81 -3.40
N VAL A 75 3.47 20.55 -2.16
CA VAL A 75 2.97 21.27 -0.98
C VAL A 75 3.64 22.66 -0.93
N PRO A 76 2.89 23.77 -1.09
CA PRO A 76 3.43 25.13 -1.00
C PRO A 76 3.83 25.53 0.43
#